data_AF-S7P8L2-F1
#
_entry.id   AF-S7P8L2-F1
#
_cell.length_a   1.000
_cell.length_b   1.000
_cell.length_c   1.000
_cell.angle_alpha   90.00
_cell.angle_beta   90.00
_cell.angle_gamma   90.00
#
_symmetry.space_group_name_H-M   'P 1'
#
loop_
_entity.id
_entity.type
_entity.pdbx_description
1 polymer ?
#
loop_
_entity_poly.entity_id
_entity_poly.type
_entity_poly.pdbx_seq_one_letter_code
_entity_poly.pdbx_strand_id
1 'polypeptide(L)'
;MAVNSFAKDCDYPNPQILALAVSTMECIQVDKMTEYLHEPLPKCLKDEEPHVQKTAAVCMAKVYDINAQMVEDQGFLNSLCDLIADSNLMVVANVVAVLSEISDSHLNSNLLDLNPQNINKLLTSLNECTE
;
A
#
# COMPACT_ATOMS: atom_id res chain seq x y z
N MET A 1 24.97 1.27 -8.72
CA MET A 1 25.07 -0.20 -8.50
C MET A 1 23.99 -0.73 -7.57
N ALA A 2 23.60 -0.03 -6.49
CA ALA A 2 22.52 -0.48 -5.59
C ALA A 2 21.14 -0.62 -6.28
N VAL A 3 20.79 0.32 -7.18
CA VAL A 3 19.52 0.32 -7.95
C VAL A 3 19.26 -1.00 -8.69
N ASN A 4 20.29 -1.58 -9.33
CA ASN A 4 20.15 -2.82 -10.09
C ASN A 4 20.06 -4.06 -9.20
N SER A 5 20.59 -4.02 -7.97
CA SER A 5 20.38 -5.08 -6.99
C SER A 5 18.96 -5.01 -6.43
N PHE A 6 18.48 -3.80 -6.12
CA PHE A 6 17.11 -3.60 -5.65
C PHE A 6 16.05 -3.99 -6.69
N ALA A 7 16.24 -3.64 -7.96
CA ALA A 7 15.35 -4.11 -9.03
C ALA A 7 15.34 -5.65 -9.14
N LYS A 8 16.48 -6.31 -8.93
CA LYS A 8 16.54 -7.78 -8.85
C LYS A 8 15.86 -8.32 -7.60
N ASP A 9 16.00 -7.64 -6.46
CA ASP A 9 15.30 -7.99 -5.21
C ASP A 9 13.78 -7.85 -5.36
N CYS A 10 13.32 -6.93 -6.22
CA CYS A 10 11.93 -6.82 -6.62
C CYS A 10 11.42 -7.98 -7.52
N ASP A 11 12.33 -8.63 -8.24
CA ASP A 11 12.05 -9.82 -9.06
C ASP A 11 12.07 -11.12 -8.24
N TYR A 12 12.43 -11.07 -6.94
CA TYR A 12 12.41 -12.28 -6.13
C TYR A 12 10.98 -12.75 -5.88
N PRO A 13 10.71 -14.06 -5.99
CA PRO A 13 9.37 -14.63 -5.81
C PRO A 13 8.91 -14.59 -4.35
N ASN A 14 9.76 -14.19 -3.39
CA ASN A 14 9.40 -14.14 -1.98
C ASN A 14 8.79 -12.76 -1.63
N PRO A 15 7.49 -12.71 -1.29
CA PRO A 15 6.78 -11.46 -1.00
C PRO A 15 7.31 -10.73 0.25
N GLN A 16 7.93 -11.44 1.20
CA GLN A 16 8.57 -10.84 2.37
C GLN A 16 9.90 -10.14 2.02
N ILE A 17 10.69 -10.76 1.14
CA ILE A 17 11.93 -10.15 0.62
C ILE A 17 11.57 -8.91 -0.20
N LEU A 18 10.51 -9.02 -0.99
CA LEU A 18 9.97 -7.91 -1.75
C LEU A 18 9.51 -6.77 -0.82
N ALA A 19 8.74 -7.08 0.23
CA ALA A 19 8.34 -6.10 1.24
C ALA A 19 9.55 -5.41 1.92
N LEU A 20 10.61 -6.16 2.22
CA LEU A 20 11.83 -5.63 2.83
C LEU A 20 12.63 -4.75 1.85
N ALA A 21 12.74 -5.19 0.59
CA ALA A 21 13.40 -4.45 -0.48
C ALA A 21 12.67 -3.13 -0.73
N VAL A 22 11.34 -3.18 -0.78
CA VAL A 22 10.44 -2.02 -0.92
C VAL A 22 10.61 -1.05 0.25
N SER A 23 10.58 -1.52 1.51
CA SER A 23 10.85 -0.67 2.68
C SER A 23 12.28 -0.12 2.72
N THR A 24 13.26 -0.82 2.16
CA THR A 24 14.65 -0.34 2.09
C THR A 24 14.81 0.72 1.00
N MET A 25 14.12 0.54 -0.14
CA MET A 25 14.08 1.51 -1.24
C MET A 25 13.37 2.80 -0.85
N GLU A 26 12.37 2.71 0.03
CA GLU A 26 11.65 3.86 0.61
C GLU A 26 12.59 4.87 1.28
N CYS A 27 13.67 4.41 1.93
CA CYS A 27 14.67 5.28 2.56
C CYS A 27 15.54 6.05 1.56
N ILE A 28 15.47 5.71 0.27
CA ILE A 28 16.31 6.28 -0.78
C ILE A 28 15.37 6.97 -1.77
N GLN A 29 14.90 8.19 -1.45
CA GLN A 29 14.08 9.05 -2.31
C GLN A 29 14.70 9.23 -3.71
N VAL A 30 14.44 8.30 -4.61
CA VAL A 30 14.93 8.31 -5.98
C VAL A 30 13.72 8.02 -6.84
N ASP A 31 13.26 9.01 -7.58
CA ASP A 31 12.08 8.94 -8.45
C ASP A 31 12.15 7.73 -9.40
N LYS A 32 13.35 7.36 -9.85
CA LYS A 32 13.60 6.18 -10.71
C LYS A 32 13.26 4.84 -10.06
N MET A 33 13.06 4.77 -8.75
CA MET A 33 12.67 3.54 -8.06
C MET A 33 11.19 3.23 -8.22
N THR A 34 10.35 4.26 -8.29
CA THR A 34 8.90 4.08 -8.48
C THR A 34 8.59 3.32 -9.78
N GLU A 35 9.41 3.52 -10.82
CA GLU A 35 9.33 2.77 -12.07
C GLU A 35 9.61 1.27 -11.93
N TYR A 36 10.33 0.80 -10.91
CA TYR A 36 10.56 -0.64 -10.68
C TYR A 36 9.49 -1.27 -9.76
N LEU A 37 8.67 -0.44 -9.14
CA LEU A 37 7.71 -0.85 -8.13
C LEU A 37 6.32 -1.16 -8.70
N HIS A 38 6.03 -0.77 -9.95
CA HIS A 38 4.71 -0.95 -10.58
C HIS A 38 4.28 -2.42 -10.73
N GLU A 39 5.17 -3.32 -11.13
CA GLU A 39 4.86 -4.76 -11.28
C GLU A 39 4.80 -5.53 -9.95
N PRO A 40 5.71 -5.32 -8.99
CA PRO A 40 5.69 -6.10 -7.75
C PRO A 40 4.60 -5.69 -6.76
N LEU A 41 4.25 -4.40 -6.64
CA LEU A 41 3.29 -3.94 -5.62
C LEU A 41 1.90 -4.61 -5.75
N PRO A 42 1.31 -4.74 -6.94
CA PRO A 42 0.04 -5.44 -7.12
C PRO A 42 0.09 -6.90 -6.69
N LYS A 43 1.25 -7.55 -6.84
CA LYS A 43 1.44 -8.94 -6.39
C LYS A 43 1.42 -9.00 -4.86
N CYS A 44 2.11 -8.07 -4.19
CA CYS A 44 2.10 -8.00 -2.73
C CYS A 44 0.72 -7.64 -2.14
N LEU A 45 -0.04 -6.76 -2.81
CA LEU A 45 -1.39 -6.41 -2.37
C LEU A 45 -2.37 -7.59 -2.46
N LYS A 46 -2.07 -8.59 -3.29
CA LYS A 46 -2.86 -9.81 -3.47
C LYS A 46 -2.26 -11.03 -2.78
N ASP A 47 -1.24 -10.83 -1.94
CA ASP A 47 -0.56 -11.91 -1.25
C ASP A 47 -1.46 -12.53 -0.18
N GLU A 48 -1.24 -13.80 0.18
CA GLU A 48 -2.01 -14.46 1.24
C GLU A 48 -1.56 -14.02 2.64
N GLU A 49 -0.33 -13.52 2.78
CA GLU A 49 0.22 -13.16 4.07
C GLU A 49 -0.16 -11.70 4.47
N PRO A 50 -0.89 -11.50 5.58
CA PRO A 50 -1.37 -10.17 5.99
C PRO A 50 -0.26 -9.15 6.20
N HIS A 51 0.92 -9.61 6.63
CA HIS A 51 2.09 -8.75 6.81
C HIS A 51 2.56 -8.16 5.47
N VAL A 52 2.53 -8.93 4.39
CA VAL A 52 2.97 -8.51 3.05
C VAL A 52 1.98 -7.49 2.49
N GLN A 53 0.68 -7.78 2.59
CA GLN A 53 -0.39 -6.86 2.16
C GLN A 53 -0.30 -5.51 2.88
N LYS A 54 -0.12 -5.50 4.20
CA LYS A 54 0.01 -4.25 4.96
C LYS A 54 1.24 -3.45 4.53
N THR A 55 2.39 -4.11 4.33
CA THR A 55 3.63 -3.42 3.96
C THR A 55 3.52 -2.83 2.55
N ALA A 56 2.86 -3.54 1.64
CA ALA A 56 2.57 -3.03 0.30
C ALA A 56 1.64 -1.81 0.34
N ALA A 57 0.59 -1.84 1.18
CA ALA A 57 -0.31 -0.71 1.35
C ALA A 57 0.43 0.54 1.87
N VAL A 58 1.26 0.40 2.90
CA VAL A 58 2.06 1.50 3.45
C VAL A 58 3.05 2.04 2.42
N CYS A 59 3.68 1.17 1.64
CA CYS A 59 4.55 1.64 0.56
C CYS A 59 3.77 2.40 -0.52
N MET A 60 2.54 1.98 -0.83
CA MET A 60 1.71 2.66 -1.82
C MET A 60 1.45 4.12 -1.48
N ALA A 61 1.17 4.45 -0.21
CA ALA A 61 1.03 5.86 0.24
C ALA A 61 2.28 6.68 -0.10
N LYS A 62 3.46 6.14 0.13
CA LYS A 62 4.71 6.86 -0.13
C LYS A 62 5.07 6.93 -1.60
N VAL A 63 4.74 5.91 -2.39
CA VAL A 63 4.85 5.97 -3.85
C VAL A 63 3.89 7.03 -4.39
N TYR A 64 2.71 7.17 -3.79
CA TYR A 64 1.75 8.21 -4.12
C TYR A 64 2.31 9.61 -3.82
N ASP A 65 3.01 9.82 -2.70
CA ASP A 65 3.68 11.09 -2.38
C ASP A 65 4.76 11.48 -3.41
N ILE A 66 5.44 10.49 -4.00
CA ILE A 66 6.50 10.71 -4.99
C ILE A 66 5.90 10.90 -6.40
N ASN A 67 4.92 10.08 -6.77
CA ASN A 67 4.34 10.02 -8.10
C ASN A 67 2.87 9.57 -8.09
N ALA A 68 1.98 10.46 -7.65
CA ALA A 68 0.53 10.22 -7.62
C ALA A 68 -0.04 9.80 -8.99
N GLN A 69 0.43 10.43 -10.08
CA GLN A 69 -0.05 10.13 -11.44
C GLN A 69 0.12 8.66 -11.81
N MET A 70 1.27 8.08 -11.48
CA MET A 70 1.56 6.67 -11.74
C MET A 70 0.64 5.74 -10.94
N VAL A 71 0.34 6.08 -9.68
CA VAL A 71 -0.55 5.28 -8.81
C VAL A 71 -1.99 5.32 -9.32
N GLU A 72 -2.43 6.49 -9.80
CA GLU A 72 -3.74 6.66 -10.45
C GLU A 72 -3.84 5.88 -11.76
N ASP A 73 -2.86 6.04 -12.65
CA ASP A 73 -2.83 5.40 -13.98
C ASP A 73 -2.79 3.86 -13.90
N GLN A 74 -2.13 3.31 -12.88
CA GLN A 74 -2.05 1.86 -12.65
C GLN A 74 -3.28 1.30 -11.91
N GLY A 75 -4.20 2.14 -11.44
CA GLY A 75 -5.40 1.71 -10.71
C GLY A 75 -5.11 1.11 -9.33
N PHE A 76 -3.97 1.46 -8.73
CA PHE A 76 -3.56 0.97 -7.40
C PHE A 76 -4.51 1.42 -6.29
N LEU A 77 -5.11 2.60 -6.44
CA LEU A 77 -6.14 3.09 -5.53
C LEU A 77 -7.35 2.16 -5.46
N ASN A 78 -7.77 1.60 -6.60
CA ASN A 78 -8.85 0.60 -6.61
C ASN A 78 -8.44 -0.67 -5.87
N SER A 79 -7.18 -1.10 -6.02
CA SER A 79 -6.65 -2.28 -5.31
C SER A 79 -6.59 -2.06 -3.79
N LEU A 80 -6.30 -0.84 -3.33
CA LEU A 80 -6.40 -0.48 -1.91
C LEU A 80 -7.85 -0.48 -1.43
N CYS A 81 -8.79 0.06 -2.21
CA CYS A 81 -10.21 0.02 -1.85
C CYS A 81 -10.74 -1.42 -1.72
N ASP A 82 -10.31 -2.34 -2.58
CA ASP A 82 -10.66 -3.75 -2.49
C ASP A 82 -10.20 -4.39 -1.16
N LEU A 83 -9.04 -3.98 -0.63
CA LEU A 83 -8.51 -4.46 0.65
C LEU A 83 -9.30 -3.95 1.87
N ILE A 84 -10.15 -2.92 1.75
CA ILE A 84 -11.08 -2.54 2.82
C ILE A 84 -12.11 -3.65 3.08
N ALA A 85 -12.43 -4.43 2.05
CA ALA A 85 -13.32 -5.57 2.15
C ALA A 85 -12.63 -6.84 2.71
N ASP A 86 -11.33 -6.80 3.01
CA ASP A 86 -10.56 -7.95 3.48
C ASP A 86 -11.14 -8.55 4.78
N SER A 87 -10.86 -9.85 4.95
CA SER A 87 -11.25 -10.63 6.13
C SER A 87 -10.36 -10.35 7.34
N ASN A 88 -9.14 -9.85 7.13
CA ASN A 88 -8.17 -9.54 8.15
C ASN A 88 -8.27 -8.07 8.59
N LEU A 89 -8.72 -7.85 9.82
CA LEU A 89 -8.92 -6.52 10.38
C LEU A 89 -7.63 -5.69 10.48
N MET A 90 -6.47 -6.33 10.64
CA MET A 90 -5.17 -5.64 10.70
C MET A 90 -4.76 -5.05 9.35
N VAL A 91 -5.13 -5.72 8.25
CA VAL A 91 -4.92 -5.22 6.89
C VAL A 91 -5.87 -4.06 6.62
N VAL A 92 -7.16 -4.24 6.94
CA VAL A 92 -8.19 -3.20 6.80
C VAL A 92 -7.80 -1.93 7.55
N ALA A 93 -7.33 -2.03 8.80
CA ALA A 93 -6.91 -0.87 9.60
C ALA A 93 -5.76 -0.09 8.95
N ASN A 94 -4.73 -0.79 8.46
CA ASN A 94 -3.59 -0.13 7.78
C ASN A 94 -3.99 0.47 6.43
N VAL A 95 -4.81 -0.22 5.65
CA VAL A 95 -5.29 0.25 4.34
C VAL A 95 -6.15 1.50 4.50
N VAL A 96 -7.01 1.54 5.51
CA VAL A 96 -7.78 2.73 5.86
C VAL A 96 -6.87 3.88 6.26
N ALA A 97 -5.84 3.65 7.08
CA ALA A 97 -4.89 4.69 7.48
C ALA A 97 -4.16 5.27 6.25
N VAL A 98 -3.69 4.40 5.37
CA VAL A 98 -3.04 4.75 4.09
C VAL A 98 -3.98 5.57 3.20
N LEU A 99 -5.24 5.14 3.03
CA LEU A 99 -6.21 5.87 2.23
C LEU A 99 -6.58 7.23 2.83
N SER A 100 -6.62 7.34 4.16
CA SER A 100 -6.81 8.62 4.85
C SER A 100 -5.63 9.56 4.61
N GLU A 101 -4.39 9.06 4.71
CA GLU A 101 -3.17 9.83 4.46
C GLU A 101 -3.09 10.33 3.01
N ILE A 102 -3.43 9.47 2.04
CA ILE A 102 -3.54 9.82 0.62
C ILE A 102 -4.60 10.90 0.39
N SER A 103 -5.77 10.76 1.04
CA SER A 103 -6.88 11.71 0.92
C SER A 103 -6.55 13.08 1.52
N ASP A 104 -5.82 13.12 2.64
CA ASP A 104 -5.36 14.36 3.27
C ASP A 104 -4.27 15.06 2.44
N SER A 105 -3.41 14.28 1.78
CA SER A 105 -2.30 14.79 0.96
C SER A 105 -2.79 15.40 -0.35
N HIS A 106 -3.91 14.92 -0.90
CA HIS A 106 -4.52 15.45 -2.11
C HIS A 106 -6.00 15.82 -1.89
N LEU A 107 -6.25 17.12 -1.69
CA LEU A 107 -7.55 17.78 -1.43
C LEU A 107 -8.73 17.47 -2.39
N ASN A 108 -8.50 16.70 -3.48
CA ASN A 108 -9.48 16.45 -4.53
C ASN A 108 -9.84 14.97 -4.76
N SER A 109 -9.18 14.03 -4.09
CA SER A 109 -9.50 12.61 -4.22
C SER A 109 -10.37 12.17 -3.04
N ASN A 110 -11.70 12.25 -3.19
CA ASN A 110 -12.64 11.55 -2.32
C ASN A 110 -12.52 10.03 -2.57
N LEU A 111 -11.40 9.46 -2.14
CA LEU A 111 -11.04 8.06 -2.35
C LEU A 111 -11.78 7.13 -1.40
N LEU A 112 -12.08 7.62 -0.21
CA LEU A 112 -12.86 6.92 0.78
C LEU A 112 -14.35 7.09 0.45
N ASP A 113 -14.89 6.19 -0.37
CA ASP A 113 -16.34 5.99 -0.43
C ASP A 113 -16.78 5.32 0.89
N LEU A 114 -16.91 6.15 1.93
CA LEU A 114 -17.19 5.74 3.30
C LEU A 114 -18.63 5.22 3.41
N ASN A 115 -18.82 3.96 3.03
CA ASN A 115 -20.06 3.25 3.27
C ASN A 115 -20.21 2.98 4.80
N PRO A 116 -21.42 3.09 5.38
CA PRO A 116 -21.68 2.71 6.77
C PRO A 116 -21.18 1.33 7.18
N GLN A 117 -21.05 0.37 6.24
CA GLN A 117 -20.41 -0.92 6.53
C GLN A 117 -18.90 -0.81 6.77
N ASN A 118 -18.20 0.02 6.00
CA ASN A 118 -16.77 0.26 6.14
C ASN A 118 -16.49 1.03 7.43
N ILE A 119 -17.32 2.02 7.78
CA ILE A 119 -17.23 2.78 9.04
C ILE A 119 -17.38 1.86 10.26
N ASN A 120 -18.33 0.91 10.24
CA ASN A 120 -18.49 -0.04 11.34
C ASN A 120 -17.28 -0.96 11.49
N LYS A 121 -16.74 -1.50 10.38
CA LYS A 121 -15.48 -2.29 10.41
C LYS A 121 -14.31 -1.47 10.98
N LEU A 122 -14.23 -0.20 10.62
CA LEU A 122 -13.22 0.75 11.08
C LEU A 122 -13.32 1.00 12.59
N LEU A 123 -14.53 1.23 13.09
CA LEU A 123 -14.81 1.40 14.52
C LEU A 123 -14.46 0.15 15.32
N THR A 124 -14.78 -1.05 14.78
CA THR A 124 -14.40 -2.31 15.42
C THR A 124 -12.89 -2.51 15.42
N SER A 125 -12.22 -2.23 14.30
CA SER A 125 -10.76 -2.36 14.19
C SER A 125 -10.01 -1.38 15.10
N LEU A 126 -10.49 -0.13 15.20
CA LEU A 126 -9.97 0.87 16.14
C LEU A 126 -10.16 0.44 17.59
N ASN A 127 -11.30 -0.16 17.92
CA ASN A 127 -11.58 -0.64 19.27
C ASN A 127 -10.69 -1.83 19.65
N GLU A 128 -10.37 -2.71 18.70
CA GLU A 128 -9.50 -3.88 18.91
C GLU A 128 -8.00 -3.56 18.87
N CYS A 129 -7.56 -2.48 18.20
CA CYS A 129 -6.16 -2.03 18.19
C CYS A 129 -5.73 -1.24 19.45
N THR A 130 -6.67 -0.94 20.35
CA THR A 130 -6.39 -0.22 21.62
C THR A 130 -6.00 -1.13 22.80
N GLU A 131 -5.90 -2.45 22.60
CA GLU A 131 -5.44 -3.41 23.63
C GLU A 131 -4.02 -3.93 23.39
#